data_AF-A0A8T3ZAR1-F1
#
_entry.id   AF-A0A8T3ZAR1-F1
#
_cell.length_a   1.000
_cell.length_b   1.000
_cell.length_c   1.000
_cell.angle_alpha   90.00
_cell.angle_beta   90.00
_cell.angle_gamma   90.00
#
_symmetry.space_group_name_H-M   'P 1'
#
loop_
_entity.id
_entity.type
_entity.pdbx_description
1 polymer ?
#
loop_
_entity_poly.entity_id
_entity_poly.type
_entity_poly.pdbx_seq_one_letter_code
_entity_poly.pdbx_strand_id
1 'polypeptide(L)'
;MSDPLELEVRKKIYDTIVKYPGIHLRELQRKTELATGSLDYHVHLLHKRGMIRVEKDQRFTRYYSAQQPFSSSDKQVMSLLRQETIRHILVYVLQRNQATAMDIAQACKIQPSNLSNYLKTLEANDILAHTKQGRYRFYAVKDKETVIRLMATHKKSFLDSLVDNFIDVWAENS
;
A
#
# COMPACT_ATOMS: atom_id res chain seq x y z
N MET A 1 23.23 -3.99 -30.28
CA MET A 1 21.94 -3.27 -30.36
C MET A 1 20.90 -4.08 -29.62
N SER A 2 20.03 -3.46 -28.82
CA SER A 2 18.93 -4.18 -28.20
C SER A 2 17.86 -4.45 -29.25
N ASP A 3 17.31 -5.65 -29.28
CA ASP A 3 16.11 -5.97 -30.06
C ASP A 3 14.98 -4.96 -29.73
N PRO A 4 14.30 -4.38 -30.73
CA PRO A 4 13.13 -3.53 -30.52
C PRO A 4 12.01 -4.18 -29.70
N LEU A 5 11.74 -5.47 -29.89
CA LEU A 5 10.72 -6.20 -29.14
C LEU A 5 11.08 -6.25 -27.65
N GLU A 6 12.35 -6.49 -27.34
CA GLU A 6 12.88 -6.47 -25.99
C GLU A 6 12.74 -5.09 -25.31
N LEU A 7 12.82 -4.00 -26.09
CA LEU A 7 12.59 -2.65 -25.58
C LEU A 7 11.12 -2.40 -25.26
N GLU A 8 10.21 -2.84 -26.13
CA GLU A 8 8.76 -2.74 -25.91
C GLU A 8 8.32 -3.55 -24.69
N VAL A 9 8.83 -4.78 -24.53
CA VAL A 9 8.54 -5.62 -23.37
C VAL A 9 9.01 -4.94 -22.07
N ARG A 10 10.25 -4.43 -22.05
CA ARG A 10 10.75 -3.70 -20.87
C ARG A 10 9.97 -2.43 -20.58
N LYS A 11 9.54 -1.70 -21.61
CA LYS A 11 8.68 -0.53 -21.44
C LYS A 11 7.34 -0.93 -20.83
N LYS A 12 6.68 -1.98 -21.34
CA LYS A 12 5.43 -2.53 -20.78
C LYS A 12 5.58 -2.91 -19.30
N ILE A 13 6.67 -3.59 -18.95
CA ILE A 13 6.97 -3.97 -17.56
C ILE A 13 7.16 -2.72 -16.69
N TYR A 14 7.99 -1.78 -17.14
CA TYR A 14 8.29 -0.56 -16.41
C TYR A 14 7.02 0.28 -16.18
N ASP A 15 6.23 0.52 -17.22
CA ASP A 15 4.97 1.28 -17.15
C ASP A 15 3.97 0.59 -16.22
N THR A 16 3.94 -0.74 -16.19
CA THR A 16 3.11 -1.50 -15.24
C THR A 16 3.59 -1.33 -13.81
N ILE A 17 4.90 -1.33 -13.54
CA ILE A 17 5.46 -1.10 -12.20
C ILE A 17 5.18 0.33 -11.72
N VAL A 18 5.28 1.33 -12.61
CA VAL A 18 4.92 2.73 -12.31
C VAL A 18 3.44 2.86 -11.99
N LYS A 19 2.58 2.17 -12.75
CA LYS A 19 1.11 2.21 -12.57
C LYS A 19 0.62 1.44 -11.34
N TYR A 20 1.35 0.42 -10.92
CA TYR A 20 1.04 -0.42 -9.76
C TYR A 20 2.25 -0.53 -8.82
N PRO A 21 2.59 0.54 -8.08
CA PRO A 21 3.78 0.52 -7.24
C PRO A 21 3.70 -0.58 -6.17
N GLY A 22 4.76 -1.37 -6.07
CA GLY A 22 4.84 -2.52 -5.19
C GLY A 22 4.00 -3.72 -5.64
N ILE A 23 3.73 -3.83 -6.95
CA ILE A 23 3.21 -5.06 -7.55
C ILE A 23 4.15 -6.23 -7.28
N HIS A 24 3.61 -7.43 -7.11
CA HIS A 24 4.41 -8.66 -6.98
C HIS A 24 4.52 -9.39 -8.31
N LEU A 25 5.51 -10.29 -8.44
CA LEU A 25 5.85 -10.94 -9.71
C LEU A 25 4.65 -11.61 -10.41
N ARG A 26 3.85 -12.40 -9.67
CA ARG A 26 2.67 -13.06 -10.25
C ARG A 26 1.60 -12.10 -10.78
N GLU A 27 1.37 -10.96 -10.13
CA GLU A 27 0.40 -9.98 -10.60
C GLU A 27 0.98 -9.20 -11.79
N LEU A 28 2.27 -8.86 -11.72
CA LEU A 28 2.99 -8.26 -12.84
C LEU A 28 2.88 -9.15 -14.09
N GLN A 29 3.13 -10.45 -13.94
CA GLN A 29 2.95 -11.45 -14.99
C GLN A 29 1.54 -11.43 -15.58
N ARG A 30 0.50 -11.44 -14.73
CA ARG A 30 -0.90 -11.39 -15.18
C ARG A 30 -1.22 -10.12 -15.95
N LYS A 31 -0.70 -8.96 -15.51
CA LYS A 31 -0.96 -7.67 -16.17
C LYS A 31 -0.14 -7.46 -17.44
N THR A 32 1.06 -8.04 -17.52
CA THR A 32 1.92 -7.92 -18.70
C THR A 32 1.68 -9.04 -19.72
N GLU A 33 1.01 -10.12 -19.32
CA GLU A 33 0.77 -11.32 -20.14
C GLU A 33 2.07 -11.97 -20.66
N LEU A 34 3.14 -11.88 -19.87
CA LEU A 34 4.45 -12.42 -20.22
C LEU A 34 4.67 -13.79 -19.58
N ALA A 35 5.44 -14.65 -20.24
CA ALA A 35 5.94 -15.88 -19.63
C ALA A 35 6.91 -15.57 -18.49
N THR A 36 6.90 -16.37 -17.42
CA THR A 36 7.70 -16.13 -16.20
C THR A 36 9.19 -15.92 -16.48
N GLY A 37 9.80 -16.77 -17.31
CA GLY A 37 11.23 -16.67 -17.62
C GLY A 37 11.61 -15.38 -18.35
N SER A 38 10.76 -14.92 -19.27
CA SER A 38 10.94 -13.62 -19.95
C SER A 38 10.79 -12.47 -18.95
N LEU A 39 9.72 -12.48 -18.15
CA LEU A 39 9.49 -11.44 -17.14
C LEU A 39 10.66 -11.31 -16.16
N ASP A 40 11.14 -12.42 -15.61
CA ASP A 40 12.27 -12.44 -14.66
C ASP A 40 13.53 -11.84 -15.28
N TYR A 41 13.86 -12.21 -16.52
CA TYR A 41 15.00 -11.67 -17.24
C TYR A 41 14.91 -10.13 -17.37
N HIS A 42 13.77 -9.63 -17.86
CA HIS A 42 13.59 -8.21 -18.09
C HIS A 42 13.54 -7.40 -16.79
N VAL A 43 12.88 -7.91 -15.75
CA VAL A 43 12.84 -7.30 -14.42
C VAL A 43 14.24 -7.22 -13.83
N HIS A 44 15.03 -8.30 -13.93
CA HIS A 44 16.42 -8.31 -13.48
C HIS A 44 17.25 -7.24 -14.21
N LEU A 45 17.07 -7.11 -15.54
CA LEU A 45 17.79 -6.11 -16.33
C LEU A 45 17.37 -4.68 -15.97
N LEU A 46 16.07 -4.41 -15.79
CA LEU A 46 15.56 -3.12 -15.34
C LEU A 46 16.11 -2.74 -13.97
N HIS A 47 16.20 -3.70 -13.05
CA HIS A 47 16.78 -3.50 -11.73
C HIS A 47 18.29 -3.20 -11.82
N LYS A 48 19.04 -3.99 -12.60
CA LYS A 48 20.48 -3.78 -12.82
C LYS A 48 20.78 -2.41 -13.44
N ARG A 49 19.87 -1.89 -14.26
CA ARG A 49 19.96 -0.55 -14.88
C ARG A 49 19.48 0.58 -13.97
N GLY A 50 19.08 0.29 -12.72
CA GLY A 50 18.60 1.28 -11.77
C GLY A 50 17.26 1.91 -12.14
N MET A 51 16.50 1.31 -13.06
CA MET A 51 15.19 1.84 -13.46
C MET A 51 14.10 1.47 -12.44
N ILE A 52 14.24 0.30 -11.80
CA ILE A 52 13.33 -0.18 -10.77
C ILE A 52 14.11 -0.56 -9.51
N ARG A 53 13.41 -0.58 -8.38
CA ARG A 53 13.88 -1.10 -7.09
C ARG A 53 13.15 -2.39 -6.77
N VAL A 54 13.88 -3.33 -6.19
CA VAL A 54 13.36 -4.64 -5.78
C VAL A 54 13.47 -4.74 -4.27
N GLU A 55 12.37 -4.98 -3.59
CA GLU A 55 12.33 -5.09 -2.14
C GLU A 55 11.61 -6.37 -1.71
N LYS A 56 12.10 -7.01 -0.65
CA LYS A 56 11.38 -8.12 -0.03
C LYS A 56 10.57 -7.58 1.14
N ASP A 57 9.25 -7.79 1.09
CA ASP A 57 8.43 -7.70 2.30
C ASP A 57 8.36 -9.08 2.98
N GLN A 58 7.55 -9.20 4.04
CA GLN A 58 7.45 -10.43 4.83
C GLN A 58 6.94 -11.66 4.03
N ARG A 59 6.36 -11.48 2.83
CA ARG A 59 5.78 -12.58 2.03
C ARG A 59 6.19 -12.60 0.56
N PHE A 60 6.52 -11.45 -0.03
CA PHE A 60 6.71 -11.31 -1.48
C PHE A 60 7.83 -10.34 -1.85
N THR A 61 8.39 -10.57 -3.03
CA THR A 61 9.24 -9.59 -3.72
C THR A 61 8.35 -8.54 -4.38
N ARG A 62 8.70 -7.27 -4.20
CA ARG A 62 7.95 -6.08 -4.61
C ARG A 62 8.79 -5.22 -5.53
N TYR A 63 8.14 -4.70 -6.56
CA TYR A 63 8.79 -3.88 -7.58
C TYR A 63 8.26 -2.45 -7.52
N TYR A 64 9.19 -1.48 -7.50
CA TYR A 64 8.88 -0.05 -7.48
C TYR A 64 9.69 0.67 -8.56
N SER A 65 9.19 1.79 -9.07
CA SER A 65 10.01 2.66 -9.92
C SER A 65 11.12 3.30 -9.11
N ALA A 66 12.34 3.38 -9.66
CA ALA A 66 13.43 4.10 -9.01
C ALA A 66 13.22 5.63 -9.00
N GLN A 67 12.38 6.13 -9.90
CA GLN A 67 12.05 7.56 -10.03
C GLN A 67 10.97 8.02 -9.04
N GLN A 68 10.28 7.10 -8.36
CA GLN A 68 9.31 7.40 -7.31
C GLN A 68 9.93 7.02 -5.95
N PRO A 69 10.65 7.95 -5.30
CA PRO A 69 11.29 7.65 -4.03
C PRO A 69 10.25 7.57 -2.91
N PHE A 70 10.08 6.38 -2.36
CA PHE A 70 9.44 6.16 -1.07
C PHE A 70 10.51 6.08 0.02
N SER A 71 10.28 6.78 1.13
CA SER A 71 11.12 6.67 2.32
C SER A 71 10.97 5.29 2.98
N SER A 72 11.84 4.96 3.93
CA SER A 72 11.71 3.71 4.70
C SER A 72 10.40 3.66 5.50
N SER A 73 9.95 4.80 6.03
CA SER A 73 8.66 4.89 6.73
C SER A 73 7.49 4.74 5.77
N ASP A 74 7.53 5.35 4.58
CA ASP A 74 6.50 5.13 3.55
C ASP A 74 6.36 3.63 3.25
N LYS A 75 7.48 2.91 3.08
CA LYS A 75 7.47 1.46 2.80
C LYS A 75 6.87 0.63 3.91
N GLN A 76 7.12 1.01 5.15
CA GLN A 76 6.54 0.37 6.33
C GLN A 76 5.03 0.57 6.36
N VAL A 77 4.55 1.79 6.13
CA VAL A 77 3.11 2.09 6.01
C VAL A 77 2.49 1.34 4.83
N MET A 78 3.12 1.37 3.66
CA MET A 78 2.66 0.65 2.47
C MET A 78 2.53 -0.84 2.71
N SER A 79 3.49 -1.45 3.40
CA SER A 79 3.44 -2.88 3.76
C SER A 79 2.20 -3.20 4.61
N LEU A 80 1.90 -2.36 5.61
CA LEU A 80 0.71 -2.50 6.45
C LEU A 80 -0.59 -2.26 5.68
N LEU A 81 -0.60 -1.25 4.81
CA LEU A 81 -1.73 -0.98 3.90
C LEU A 81 -2.00 -2.13 2.93
N ARG A 82 -1.15 -3.16 2.80
CA ARG A 82 -1.52 -4.36 2.02
C ARG A 82 -2.54 -5.23 2.72
N GLN A 83 -2.66 -5.13 4.04
CA GLN A 83 -3.66 -5.86 4.81
C GLN A 83 -5.00 -5.12 4.72
N GLU A 84 -6.00 -5.77 4.13
CA GLU A 84 -7.36 -5.23 3.97
C GLU A 84 -7.92 -4.70 5.29
N THR A 85 -7.82 -5.48 6.36
CA THR A 85 -8.26 -5.09 7.70
C THR A 85 -7.62 -3.80 8.18
N ILE A 86 -6.32 -3.61 7.93
CA ILE A 86 -5.61 -2.37 8.31
C ILE A 86 -6.13 -1.20 7.48
N ARG A 87 -6.32 -1.38 6.16
CA ARG A 87 -6.89 -0.33 5.31
C ARG A 87 -8.27 0.10 5.80
N HIS A 88 -9.14 -0.85 6.11
CA HIS A 88 -10.49 -0.57 6.61
C HIS A 88 -10.46 0.18 7.95
N ILE A 89 -9.60 -0.23 8.89
CA ILE A 89 -9.40 0.48 10.16
C ILE A 89 -8.99 1.93 9.89
N LEU A 90 -7.98 2.14 9.04
CA LEU A 90 -7.44 3.47 8.77
C LEU A 90 -8.46 4.36 8.05
N VAL A 91 -9.19 3.85 7.05
CA VAL A 91 -10.27 4.60 6.39
C VAL A 91 -11.33 5.01 7.40
N TYR A 92 -11.77 4.10 8.27
CA TYR A 92 -12.77 4.42 9.29
C TYR A 92 -12.30 5.52 10.25
N VAL A 93 -11.06 5.42 10.75
CA VAL A 93 -10.49 6.42 11.66
C VAL A 93 -10.30 7.78 10.95
N LEU A 94 -9.87 7.78 9.68
CA LEU A 94 -9.73 8.99 8.88
C LEU A 94 -11.08 9.69 8.68
N GLN A 95 -12.13 8.94 8.33
CA GLN A 95 -13.48 9.48 8.13
C GLN A 95 -14.08 10.06 9.42
N ARG A 96 -13.75 9.48 10.58
CA ARG A 96 -14.26 9.93 11.89
C ARG A 96 -13.37 10.95 12.60
N ASN A 97 -12.20 11.26 12.05
CA ASN A 97 -11.08 11.99 12.66
C ASN A 97 -10.48 11.33 13.91
N GLN A 98 -11.30 10.71 14.75
CA GLN A 98 -10.91 9.89 15.89
C GLN A 98 -12.00 8.83 16.15
N ALA A 99 -11.61 7.66 16.68
CA ALA A 99 -12.55 6.58 17.00
C ALA A 99 -12.09 5.76 18.21
N THR A 100 -13.02 5.17 18.95
CA THR A 100 -12.67 4.21 20.00
C THR A 100 -12.39 2.82 19.42
N ALA A 101 -11.72 1.97 20.18
CA ALA A 101 -11.53 0.57 19.79
C ALA A 101 -12.88 -0.15 19.57
N MET A 102 -13.93 0.22 20.32
CA MET A 102 -15.26 -0.36 20.16
C MET A 102 -15.89 0.03 18.82
N ASP A 103 -15.81 1.32 18.48
CA ASP A 103 -16.33 1.85 17.21
C ASP A 103 -15.65 1.18 16.00
N ILE A 104 -14.32 1.05 16.07
CA ILE A 104 -13.51 0.40 15.03
C ILE A 104 -13.87 -1.08 14.90
N ALA A 105 -13.96 -1.81 16.02
CA ALA A 105 -14.30 -3.24 16.02
C ALA A 105 -15.67 -3.48 15.38
N GLN A 106 -16.66 -2.67 15.73
CA GLN A 106 -18.02 -2.79 15.22
C GLN A 106 -18.09 -2.45 13.73
N ALA A 107 -17.50 -1.33 13.31
CA ALA A 107 -17.54 -0.89 11.92
C ALA A 107 -16.79 -1.84 10.98
N CYS A 108 -15.62 -2.32 11.39
CA CYS A 108 -14.78 -3.21 10.58
C CYS A 108 -15.12 -4.69 10.76
N LYS A 109 -16.11 -5.04 11.60
CA LYS A 109 -16.50 -6.41 11.94
C LYS A 109 -15.32 -7.28 12.43
N ILE A 110 -14.46 -6.70 13.27
CA ILE A 110 -13.26 -7.35 13.80
C ILE A 110 -13.51 -7.77 15.25
N GLN A 111 -13.11 -9.00 15.61
CA GLN A 111 -13.12 -9.42 17.01
C GLN A 111 -12.18 -8.55 17.87
N PRO A 112 -12.56 -8.14 19.09
CA PRO A 112 -11.76 -7.24 19.93
C PRO A 112 -10.32 -7.73 20.21
N SER A 113 -10.15 -9.04 20.35
CA SER A 113 -8.85 -9.69 20.54
C SER A 113 -7.90 -9.46 19.36
N ASN A 114 -8.43 -9.54 18.13
CA ASN A 114 -7.66 -9.30 16.90
C ASN A 114 -7.42 -7.80 16.67
N LEU A 115 -8.41 -6.95 16.98
CA LEU A 115 -8.27 -5.50 16.84
C LEU A 115 -7.11 -4.95 17.68
N SER A 116 -6.96 -5.45 18.91
CA SER A 116 -5.90 -5.01 19.81
C SER A 116 -4.50 -5.19 19.19
N ASN A 117 -4.29 -6.25 18.42
CA ASN A 117 -3.03 -6.48 17.72
C ASN A 117 -2.82 -5.47 16.58
N TYR A 118 -3.86 -5.21 15.77
CA TYR A 118 -3.78 -4.20 14.71
C TYR A 118 -3.50 -2.80 15.25
N LEU A 119 -4.19 -2.39 16.32
CA LEU A 119 -3.97 -1.08 16.95
C LEU A 119 -2.54 -0.96 17.49
N LYS A 120 -2.05 -1.96 18.21
CA LYS A 120 -0.66 -1.99 18.69
C LYS A 120 0.35 -1.91 17.54
N THR A 121 0.12 -2.65 16.45
CA THR A 121 0.98 -2.58 15.27
C THR A 121 0.96 -1.18 14.67
N LEU A 122 -0.22 -0.58 14.48
CA LEU A 122 -0.33 0.76 13.91
C LEU A 122 0.31 1.84 14.77
N GLU A 123 0.19 1.75 16.10
CA GLU A 123 0.88 2.64 17.04
C GLU A 123 2.40 2.43 17.02
N ALA A 124 2.87 1.18 17.02
CA ALA A 124 4.30 0.88 16.97
C ALA A 124 4.98 1.31 15.66
N ASN A 125 4.20 1.50 14.60
CA ASN A 125 4.67 2.00 13.30
C ASN A 125 4.41 3.51 13.13
N ASP A 126 4.04 4.21 14.21
CA ASP A 126 3.78 5.66 14.25
C ASP A 126 2.65 6.14 13.31
N ILE A 127 1.70 5.25 12.99
CA ILE A 127 0.56 5.57 12.11
C ILE A 127 -0.61 6.10 12.92
N LEU A 128 -0.90 5.45 14.05
CA LEU A 128 -1.94 5.87 14.99
C LEU A 128 -1.32 6.44 16.26
N ALA A 129 -2.01 7.41 16.86
CA ALA A 129 -1.82 7.80 18.24
C ALA A 129 -3.15 7.66 18.97
N HIS A 130 -3.10 7.49 20.29
CA HIS A 130 -4.28 7.54 21.13
C HIS A 130 -4.23 8.68 22.15
N THR A 131 -5.40 9.23 22.44
CA THR A 131 -5.63 10.10 23.60
C THR A 131 -6.55 9.41 24.59
N LYS A 132 -6.36 9.66 25.88
CA LYS A 132 -7.24 9.16 26.94
C LYS A 132 -8.21 10.27 27.34
N GLN A 133 -9.50 9.95 27.32
CA GLN A 133 -10.56 10.81 27.83
C GLN A 133 -11.44 9.99 28.77
N GLY A 134 -11.25 10.22 30.08
CA GLY A 134 -11.88 9.41 31.12
C GLY A 134 -11.46 7.93 31.01
N ARG A 135 -12.45 7.04 30.82
CA ARG A 135 -12.23 5.59 30.68
C ARG A 135 -11.98 5.15 29.23
N TYR A 136 -12.12 6.05 28.27
CA TYR A 136 -12.05 5.73 26.85
C TYR A 136 -10.70 6.12 26.24
N ARG A 137 -10.28 5.35 25.24
CA ARG A 137 -9.14 5.66 24.38
C ARG A 137 -9.67 5.99 22.98
N PHE A 138 -9.26 7.15 22.48
CA PHE A 138 -9.60 7.61 21.13
C PHE A 138 -8.34 7.54 20.26
N TYR A 139 -8.43 6.81 19.16
CA TYR A 139 -7.37 6.63 18.18
C TYR A 139 -7.55 7.60 17.02
N ALA A 140 -6.46 8.25 16.60
CA ALA A 140 -6.41 9.13 15.46
C ALA A 140 -5.17 8.85 14.61
N VAL A 141 -5.27 9.06 13.30
CA VAL A 141 -4.11 8.99 12.40
C VAL A 141 -3.21 10.20 12.65
N LYS A 142 -1.92 9.96 12.89
CA LYS A 142 -0.94 11.01 13.20
C LYS A 142 -0.69 11.94 12.01
N ASP A 143 -0.37 11.35 10.86
CA ASP A 143 -0.14 12.06 9.60
C ASP A 143 -1.16 11.58 8.57
N LYS A 144 -2.29 12.29 8.52
CA LYS A 144 -3.40 11.95 7.61
C LYS A 144 -2.98 12.09 6.16
N GLU A 145 -2.25 13.15 5.83
CA GLU A 145 -1.83 13.46 4.46
C GLU A 145 -0.92 12.37 3.90
N THR A 146 0.07 11.91 4.67
CA THR A 146 0.94 10.81 4.24
C THR A 146 0.15 9.51 4.05
N VAL A 147 -0.72 9.14 4.99
CA VAL A 147 -1.51 7.89 4.86
C VAL A 147 -2.43 7.96 3.65
N ILE A 148 -3.12 9.08 3.43
CA ILE A 148 -4.02 9.28 2.28
C ILE A 148 -3.23 9.28 0.97
N ARG A 149 -2.11 10.00 0.89
CA ARG A 149 -1.20 9.99 -0.27
C ARG A 149 -0.77 8.58 -0.64
N LEU A 150 -0.35 7.79 0.35
CA LEU A 150 0.08 6.40 0.14
C LEU A 150 -1.10 5.50 -0.26
N MET A 151 -2.29 5.69 0.33
CA MET A 151 -3.49 4.99 -0.11
C MET A 151 -3.82 5.30 -1.58
N ALA A 152 -3.81 6.57 -1.98
CA ALA A 152 -4.10 7.01 -3.34
C ALA A 152 -3.06 6.47 -4.34
N THR A 153 -1.78 6.55 -4.00
CA THR A 153 -0.66 6.08 -4.86
C THR A 153 -0.75 4.58 -5.12
N HIS A 154 -1.23 3.80 -4.15
CA HIS A 154 -1.30 2.34 -4.22
C HIS A 154 -2.73 1.81 -4.43
N LYS A 155 -3.71 2.70 -4.63
CA LYS A 155 -5.14 2.39 -4.81
C LYS A 155 -5.34 1.21 -5.77
N LYS A 156 -4.71 1.30 -6.95
CA LYS A 156 -4.77 0.26 -8.00
C LYS A 156 -4.10 -1.07 -7.63
N SER A 157 -3.17 -1.08 -6.69
CA SER A 157 -2.47 -2.28 -6.19
C SER A 157 -3.24 -2.98 -5.07
N PHE A 158 -4.22 -2.33 -4.44
CA PHE A 158 -5.01 -2.91 -3.35
C PHE A 158 -6.26 -3.65 -3.83
N LEU A 159 -6.85 -3.23 -4.95
CA LEU A 159 -8.11 -3.76 -5.48
C LEU A 159 -9.22 -3.77 -4.42
N ASP A 160 -9.37 -2.65 -3.72
CA ASP A 160 -10.17 -2.51 -2.51
C ASP A 160 -11.17 -1.36 -2.69
N SER A 161 -12.43 -1.70 -2.95
CA SER A 161 -13.45 -0.71 -3.31
C SER A 161 -13.77 0.29 -2.19
N LEU A 162 -13.57 -0.10 -0.92
CA LEU A 162 -13.79 0.80 0.21
C LEU A 162 -12.73 1.90 0.22
N VAL A 163 -11.48 1.53 -0.01
CA VAL A 163 -10.39 2.51 -0.16
C VAL A 163 -10.59 3.32 -1.43
N ASP A 164 -11.00 2.68 -2.53
CA ASP A 164 -11.25 3.37 -3.78
C ASP A 164 -12.26 4.51 -3.58
N ASN A 165 -13.42 4.21 -3.01
CA ASN A 165 -14.48 5.17 -2.72
C ASN A 165 -14.01 6.28 -1.77
N PHE A 166 -13.27 5.92 -0.71
CA PHE A 166 -12.74 6.91 0.24
C PHE A 166 -11.80 7.91 -0.43
N ILE A 167 -10.90 7.43 -1.29
CA ILE A 167 -9.95 8.29 -1.99
C ILE A 167 -10.64 9.19 -3.02
N ASP A 168 -11.67 8.69 -3.71
CA ASP A 168 -12.42 9.50 -4.68
C ASP A 168 -13.17 10.65 -3.97
N VAL A 169 -13.86 10.35 -2.86
CA VAL A 169 -14.53 11.38 -2.05
C VAL A 169 -13.53 12.37 -1.47
N TRP A 170 -12.36 11.92 -1.02
CA TRP A 170 -11.35 12.83 -0.48
C TRP A 170 -10.78 13.76 -1.56
N ALA A 171 -10.51 13.24 -2.76
CA ALA A 171 -10.00 14.03 -3.88
C ALA A 171 -10.99 15.10 -4.37
N GLU A 172 -12.30 14.89 -4.21
CA GLU A 172 -13.34 15.88 -4.54
C GLU A 172 -13.45 17.02 -3.51
N ASN A 173 -12.98 16.81 -2.28
CA ASN A 173 -13.14 17.74 -1.16
C ASN A 173 -11.80 18.37 -0.68
N SER A 174 -10.72 18.18 -1.44
CA SER A 174 -9.35 18.64 -1.11
C SER A 174 -8.86 19.76 -2.02
#